data_AF-A0AAU7P4W3-F1
#
_entry.id   AF-A0AAU7P4W3-F1
#
_cell.length_a   1.000
_cell.length_b   1.000
_cell.length_c   1.000
_cell.angle_alpha   90.00
_cell.angle_beta   90.00
_cell.angle_gamma   90.00
#
_symmetry.space_group_name_H-M   'P 1'
#
loop_
_entity.id
_entity.type
_entity.pdbx_description
1 polymer ?
#
loop_
_entity_poly.entity_id
_entity_poly.type
_entity_poly.pdbx_seq_one_letter_code
_entity_poly.pdbx_strand_id
1 'polypeptide(L)'
;MRPAFRVRTVLFASGERFPVLLDEHGCPLFSATIFALTQVRGRNLSTNTISNVLRAIMVFELFLVAQGIDIDSRLEYGELLSVAEVEGLILSSRQPLAALGSNTTFLCTHEKTRTQVAETVRGRPPRQQRKEVALQVASTRLLYIRGYLAWLADDRRSKHGLSNEFRVRFQSAIEMTFKALDSRMRVSFVAGSGVEREGLSDSQVQELLRVTDPSCADNPWRDKHTRHRNALLVRWLLNLGLRIGEALGVRSSDIDSRLGEVTIHRRADDPEDPRRNQPQTKTRARVLQLQKDLLTQTNAYILDHRSGLPKSKTHGFLFAASRSGKPLTVAAAEKVFEVLRTACPDLPKNLSPHLLRHTWNDMFSRQMDVAGVAPAEEQKYRSYLMGWSPTSDHAAVYTRRHIRRKAREASLAMQEKVLAGGHRDE
;
A
#
# COMPACT_ATOMS: atom_id res chain seq x y z
N MET A 1 7.98 33.39 -3.45
CA MET A 1 7.06 32.24 -3.56
C MET A 1 7.50 31.20 -2.54
N ARG A 2 6.60 30.43 -1.92
CA ARG A 2 7.02 29.32 -1.05
C ARG A 2 7.42 28.14 -1.94
N PRO A 3 8.52 27.45 -1.66
CA PRO A 3 8.97 26.33 -2.48
C PRO A 3 7.92 25.23 -2.48
N ALA A 4 7.51 24.85 -3.68
CA ALA A 4 6.45 23.88 -3.89
C ALA A 4 6.99 22.72 -4.73
N PHE A 5 7.57 21.74 -4.07
CA PHE A 5 7.97 20.50 -4.72
C PHE A 5 6.77 19.58 -4.96
N ARG A 6 6.77 18.85 -6.08
CA ARG A 6 5.74 17.85 -6.36
C ARG A 6 6.27 16.67 -7.16
N VAL A 7 5.79 15.47 -6.83
CA VAL A 7 6.08 14.26 -7.61
C VAL A 7 4.99 14.06 -8.66
N ARG A 8 5.37 13.97 -9.93
CA ARG A 8 4.48 13.74 -11.07
C ARG A 8 4.95 12.53 -11.89
N THR A 9 4.05 11.60 -12.18
CA THR A 9 4.37 10.44 -13.05
C THR A 9 4.27 10.82 -14.51
N VAL A 10 5.35 10.74 -15.29
CA VAL A 10 5.33 10.88 -16.74
C VAL A 10 5.03 9.52 -17.37
N LEU A 11 4.24 9.51 -18.44
CA LEU A 11 3.95 8.31 -19.24
C LEU A 11 4.66 8.49 -20.58
N PHE A 12 5.58 7.59 -20.91
CA PHE A 12 6.28 7.57 -22.18
C PHE A 12 5.49 6.81 -23.24
N ALA A 13 5.82 7.03 -24.52
CA ALA A 13 5.20 6.34 -25.65
C ALA A 13 5.36 4.80 -25.58
N SER A 14 6.43 4.32 -24.93
CA SER A 14 6.66 2.90 -24.67
C SER A 14 5.68 2.26 -23.67
N GLY A 15 4.86 3.06 -22.98
CA GLY A 15 4.04 2.63 -21.84
C GLY A 15 4.74 2.78 -20.48
N GLU A 16 6.03 3.10 -20.47
CA GLU A 16 6.80 3.30 -19.25
C GLU A 16 6.24 4.46 -18.41
N ARG A 17 6.04 4.20 -17.11
CA ARG A 17 5.58 5.17 -16.13
C ARG A 17 6.71 5.52 -15.19
N PHE A 18 7.23 6.73 -15.34
CA PHE A 18 8.35 7.22 -14.55
C PHE A 18 7.96 8.42 -13.67
N PRO A 19 7.97 8.29 -12.33
CA PRO A 19 7.79 9.41 -11.41
C PRO A 19 8.99 10.36 -11.48
N VAL A 20 8.71 11.66 -11.48
CA VAL A 20 9.71 12.75 -11.49
C VAL A 20 9.40 13.72 -10.37
N LEU A 21 10.43 14.16 -9.64
CA LEU A 21 10.32 15.22 -8.63
C LEU A 21 10.56 16.57 -9.30
N LEU A 22 9.56 17.44 -9.23
CA LEU A 22 9.57 18.77 -9.86
C LEU A 22 9.67 19.85 -8.79
N ASP A 23 10.36 20.93 -9.12
CA ASP A 23 10.41 22.17 -8.34
C ASP A 23 9.17 23.04 -8.53
N GLU A 24 9.21 24.26 -7.98
CA GLU A 24 8.15 25.27 -8.06
C GLU A 24 7.90 25.79 -9.49
N HIS A 25 8.91 25.73 -10.36
CA HIS A 25 8.80 26.10 -11.78
C HIS A 25 8.32 24.93 -12.64
N GLY A 26 8.23 23.73 -12.09
CA GLY A 26 7.87 22.52 -12.80
C GLY A 26 9.05 21.85 -13.52
N CYS A 27 10.28 22.27 -13.22
CA CYS A 27 11.50 21.68 -13.73
C CYS A 27 11.87 20.43 -12.89
N PRO A 28 12.31 19.33 -13.52
CA PRO A 28 12.84 18.18 -12.79
C PRO A 28 14.09 18.54 -11.97
N LEU A 29 14.13 18.11 -10.72
CA LEU A 29 15.36 18.17 -9.92
C LEU A 29 16.36 17.19 -10.53
N PHE A 30 17.49 17.71 -11.02
CA PHE A 30 18.48 16.93 -11.77
C PHE A 30 18.99 15.73 -10.96
N SER A 31 19.59 15.97 -9.80
CA SER A 31 20.18 14.93 -8.94
C SER A 31 19.16 13.88 -8.50
N ALA A 32 17.96 14.29 -8.10
CA ALA A 32 16.88 13.38 -7.74
C ALA A 32 16.41 12.51 -8.93
N THR A 33 16.39 13.09 -10.13
CA THR A 33 16.01 12.39 -11.37
C THR A 33 17.07 11.36 -11.76
N ILE A 34 18.35 11.72 -11.75
CA ILE A 34 19.45 10.79 -12.05
C ILE A 34 19.51 9.67 -11.02
N PHE A 35 19.34 9.97 -9.73
CA PHE A 35 19.27 8.95 -8.69
C PHE A 35 18.11 7.97 -8.92
N ALA A 36 16.91 8.50 -9.21
CA ALA A 36 15.74 7.67 -9.49
C ALA A 36 15.94 6.78 -10.74
N LEU A 37 16.58 7.29 -11.79
CA LEU A 37 16.90 6.52 -13.00
C LEU A 37 17.94 5.43 -12.74
N THR A 38 19.06 5.77 -12.12
CA THR A 38 20.23 4.88 -12.00
C THR A 38 20.11 3.92 -10.83
N GLN A 39 19.73 4.40 -9.64
CA GLN A 39 19.78 3.61 -8.40
C GLN A 39 18.47 2.89 -8.11
N VAL A 40 17.34 3.39 -8.63
CA VAL A 40 16.02 2.83 -8.33
C VAL A 40 15.46 2.09 -9.55
N ARG A 41 15.30 2.78 -10.68
CA ARG A 41 14.80 2.19 -11.91
C ARG A 41 15.80 1.20 -12.52
N GLY A 42 17.10 1.51 -12.51
CA GLY A 42 18.17 0.59 -12.94
C GLY A 42 18.20 -0.75 -12.19
N ARG A 43 17.61 -0.81 -10.98
CA ARG A 43 17.42 -2.06 -10.21
C ARG A 43 16.07 -2.74 -10.48
N ASN A 44 15.37 -2.35 -11.54
CA ASN A 44 14.05 -2.85 -11.94
C ASN A 44 12.97 -2.73 -10.85
N LEU A 45 13.07 -1.71 -9.99
CA LEU A 45 12.07 -1.46 -8.97
C LEU A 45 10.80 -0.83 -9.57
N SER A 46 9.66 -1.12 -8.95
CA SER A 46 8.36 -0.66 -9.45
C SER A 46 8.22 0.86 -9.46
N THR A 47 7.40 1.40 -10.36
CA THR A 47 6.99 2.81 -10.40
C THR A 47 6.53 3.34 -9.03
N ASN A 48 5.78 2.55 -8.26
CA ASN A 48 5.35 2.95 -6.92
C ASN A 48 6.53 3.09 -5.94
N THR A 49 7.54 2.23 -6.06
CA THR A 49 8.76 2.33 -5.26
C THR A 49 9.52 3.61 -5.60
N ILE A 50 9.71 3.90 -6.90
CA ILE A 50 10.34 5.16 -7.36
C ILE A 50 9.58 6.37 -6.83
N SER A 51 8.24 6.32 -6.90
CA SER A 51 7.39 7.39 -6.39
C SER A 51 7.54 7.60 -4.88
N ASN A 52 7.70 6.52 -4.10
CA ASN A 52 7.95 6.62 -2.66
C ASN A 52 9.34 7.14 -2.33
N VAL A 53 10.36 6.75 -3.09
CA VAL A 53 11.73 7.30 -2.98
C VAL A 53 11.73 8.79 -3.25
N LEU A 54 11.16 9.23 -4.37
CA LEU A 54 11.09 10.65 -4.72
C LEU A 54 10.26 11.47 -3.73
N ARG A 55 9.21 10.89 -3.13
CA ARG A 55 8.47 11.55 -2.04
C ARG A 55 9.29 11.66 -0.75
N ALA A 56 10.19 10.73 -0.48
CA ALA A 56 11.11 10.84 0.64
C ALA A 56 12.18 11.92 0.37
N ILE A 57 12.73 11.96 -0.85
CA ILE A 57 13.63 13.04 -1.28
C ILE A 57 12.90 14.39 -1.22
N MET A 58 11.64 14.46 -1.62
CA MET A 58 10.83 15.68 -1.47
C MET A 58 10.72 16.17 -0.01
N VAL A 59 10.63 15.26 0.98
CA VAL A 59 10.69 15.63 2.40
C VAL A 59 12.05 16.23 2.74
N PHE A 60 13.12 15.64 2.21
CA PHE A 60 14.48 16.13 2.41
C PHE A 60 14.67 17.52 1.81
N GLU A 61 14.25 17.75 0.57
CA GLU A 61 14.33 19.08 -0.08
C GLU A 61 13.52 20.13 0.68
N LEU A 62 12.29 19.81 1.12
CA LEU A 62 11.49 20.71 1.95
C LEU A 62 12.18 21.04 3.28
N PHE A 63 12.86 20.06 3.88
CA PHE A 63 13.65 20.26 5.09
C PHE A 63 14.84 21.19 4.84
N LEU A 64 15.62 20.95 3.77
CA LEU A 64 16.77 21.77 3.41
C LEU A 64 16.34 23.23 3.22
N VAL A 65 15.27 23.48 2.46
CA VAL A 65 14.80 24.85 2.24
C VAL A 65 14.29 25.49 3.53
N ALA A 66 13.58 24.73 4.38
CA ALA A 66 13.09 25.26 5.66
C ALA A 66 14.24 25.66 6.62
N GLN A 67 15.41 25.02 6.49
CA GLN A 67 16.61 25.33 7.28
C GLN A 67 17.59 26.26 6.55
N GLY A 68 17.32 26.66 5.31
CA GLY A 68 18.25 27.45 4.50
C GLY A 68 19.56 26.73 4.17
N ILE A 69 19.51 25.40 4.06
CA ILE A 69 20.68 24.56 3.77
C ILE A 69 20.82 24.36 2.27
N ASP A 70 21.96 24.79 1.72
CA ASP A 70 22.40 24.41 0.38
C ASP A 70 23.28 23.16 0.48
N ILE A 71 22.71 22.01 0.12
CA ILE A 71 23.41 20.72 0.19
C ILE A 71 24.50 20.58 -0.86
N ASP A 72 24.32 21.17 -2.05
CA ASP A 72 25.28 21.08 -3.15
C ASP A 72 26.54 21.85 -2.78
N SER A 73 26.38 23.09 -2.27
CA SER A 73 27.48 23.88 -1.74
C SER A 73 28.22 23.14 -0.61
N ARG A 74 27.50 22.50 0.34
CA ARG A 74 28.15 21.74 1.41
C ARG A 74 28.96 20.56 0.89
N LEU A 75 28.45 19.81 -0.08
CA LEU A 75 29.19 18.73 -0.73
C LEU A 75 30.47 19.25 -1.41
N GLU A 76 30.42 20.45 -1.99
CA GLU A 76 31.60 21.10 -2.58
C GLU A 76 32.66 21.44 -1.53
N TYR A 77 32.23 21.89 -0.36
CA TYR A 77 33.06 22.12 0.81
C TYR A 77 33.29 20.87 1.66
N GLY A 78 32.92 19.65 1.24
CA GLY A 78 33.25 18.44 2.01
C GLY A 78 32.54 18.36 3.36
N GLU A 79 31.36 18.97 3.44
CA GLU A 79 30.47 18.99 4.59
C GLU A 79 29.14 18.30 4.24
N LEU A 80 28.40 17.91 5.28
CA LEU A 80 27.07 17.30 5.17
C LEU A 80 26.15 17.90 6.25
N LEU A 81 25.16 17.14 6.70
CA LEU A 81 24.29 17.54 7.80
C LEU A 81 25.02 17.36 9.13
N SER A 82 24.97 18.37 9.98
CA SER A 82 25.34 18.26 11.38
C SER A 82 24.38 17.33 12.13
N VAL A 83 24.79 16.86 13.32
CA VAL A 83 23.94 16.01 14.17
C VAL A 83 22.61 16.70 14.52
N ALA A 84 22.62 18.01 14.77
CA ALA A 84 21.41 18.78 15.08
C ALA A 84 20.44 18.84 13.87
N GLU A 85 20.98 19.01 12.67
CA GLU A 85 20.19 19.02 11.44
C GLU A 85 19.61 17.63 11.12
N VAL A 86 20.36 16.56 11.41
CA VAL A 86 19.85 15.19 11.30
C VAL A 86 18.63 14.97 12.21
N GLU A 87 18.63 15.49 13.44
CA GLU A 87 17.45 15.44 14.31
C GLU A 87 16.26 16.23 13.73
N GLY A 88 16.52 17.40 13.15
CA GLY A 88 15.51 18.19 12.43
C GLY A 88 14.90 17.44 11.23
N LEU A 89 15.74 16.71 10.48
CA LEU A 89 15.31 15.86 9.36
C LEU A 89 14.47 14.67 9.83
N ILE A 90 14.81 14.05 10.97
CA ILE A 90 14.04 12.97 11.57
C ILE A 90 12.64 13.46 11.97
N LEU A 91 12.55 14.65 12.58
CA LEU A 91 11.27 15.26 12.93
C LEU A 91 10.45 15.57 11.68
N SER A 92 11.07 16.13 10.64
CA SER A 92 10.41 16.41 9.35
C SER A 92 9.91 15.12 8.69
N SER A 93 10.68 14.04 8.77
CA SER A 93 10.30 12.73 8.23
C SER A 93 9.07 12.10 8.89
N ARG A 94 8.75 12.50 10.13
CA ARG A 94 7.52 12.10 10.85
C ARG A 94 6.30 12.92 10.46
N GLN A 95 6.45 14.04 9.79
CA GLN A 95 5.32 14.89 9.42
C GLN A 95 4.63 14.41 8.13
N PRO A 96 3.30 14.49 8.03
CA PRO A 96 2.58 14.29 6.79
C PRO A 96 3.10 15.24 5.71
N LEU A 97 3.17 14.78 4.46
CA LEU A 97 3.60 15.64 3.35
C LEU A 97 2.73 16.88 3.20
N ALA A 98 1.43 16.75 3.47
CA ALA A 98 0.53 17.89 3.51
C ALA A 98 0.99 18.91 4.58
N ALA A 99 1.45 18.51 5.76
CA ALA A 99 1.92 19.45 6.78
C ALA A 99 3.24 20.13 6.39
N LEU A 100 4.09 19.45 5.61
CA LEU A 100 5.34 19.99 5.09
C LEU A 100 5.14 20.94 3.89
N GLY A 101 4.01 20.84 3.17
CA GLY A 101 3.71 21.57 1.92
C GLY A 101 2.37 22.32 1.87
N SER A 102 1.60 22.41 2.97
CA SER A 102 0.39 23.24 3.03
C SER A 102 0.81 24.70 3.12
N ASN A 103 0.49 25.55 2.15
CA ASN A 103 -0.84 25.65 1.54
C ASN A 103 -0.88 25.25 0.06
N THR A 104 -1.20 23.98 -0.20
CA THR A 104 -1.88 23.58 -1.44
C THR A 104 -3.21 22.90 -1.10
N THR A 105 -4.28 23.65 -1.34
CA THR A 105 -5.72 23.38 -1.36
C THR A 105 -6.08 22.28 -2.40
N PHE A 106 -7.09 21.39 -2.33
CA PHE A 106 -8.23 20.98 -1.47
C PHE A 106 -8.43 19.44 -1.70
N LEU A 107 -9.01 18.60 -0.83
CA LEU A 107 -10.38 18.57 -0.30
C LEU A 107 -10.38 17.97 1.12
N CYS A 108 -10.65 18.79 2.13
CA CYS A 108 -11.19 18.36 3.41
C CYS A 108 -12.65 18.81 3.43
N THR A 109 -13.58 17.87 3.48
CA THR A 109 -14.95 18.15 3.90
C THR A 109 -14.94 18.46 5.38
N HIS A 110 -15.43 19.65 5.70
CA HIS A 110 -15.71 20.18 7.03
C HIS A 110 -16.48 19.20 7.91
N GLU A 111 -16.31 19.28 9.24
CA GLU A 111 -17.46 19.49 10.12
C GLU A 111 -17.10 20.18 11.45
N LYS A 112 -17.71 21.38 11.55
CA LYS A 112 -18.20 22.24 12.65
C LYS A 112 -17.59 22.19 14.06
N THR A 113 -17.13 23.38 14.42
CA THR A 113 -16.98 24.00 15.75
C THR A 113 -18.28 23.95 16.57
N ARG A 114 -18.17 23.66 17.87
CA ARG A 114 -19.15 24.07 18.88
C ARG A 114 -18.43 24.44 20.18
N THR A 115 -18.33 25.74 20.43
CA THR A 115 -18.06 26.45 21.70
C THR A 115 -19.35 26.32 22.55
N GLN A 116 -19.44 26.26 23.88
CA GLN A 116 -18.58 26.45 25.07
C GLN A 116 -19.48 25.99 26.27
N VAL A 117 -18.93 25.54 27.41
CA VAL A 117 -19.17 26.09 28.78
C VAL A 117 -18.07 25.53 29.70
N ALA A 118 -17.55 26.39 30.55
CA ALA A 118 -16.39 26.23 31.40
C ALA A 118 -16.61 25.29 32.60
N GLU A 119 -15.56 24.57 32.98
CA GLU A 119 -15.20 24.43 34.39
C GLU A 119 -13.70 24.18 34.56
N THR A 120 -13.17 24.79 35.60
CA THR A 120 -11.78 25.23 35.74
C THR A 120 -10.99 24.21 36.54
N VAL A 121 -10.12 23.42 35.90
CA VAL A 121 -9.07 22.67 36.62
C VAL A 121 -7.78 22.72 35.80
N ARG A 122 -6.71 23.18 36.45
CA ARG A 122 -5.35 23.35 35.94
C ARG A 122 -4.88 22.14 35.11
N GLY A 123 -5.03 22.22 33.80
CA GLY A 123 -4.43 21.31 32.82
C GLY A 123 -3.39 22.05 32.00
N ARG A 124 -2.20 21.46 31.84
CA ARG A 124 -1.25 21.83 30.77
C ARG A 124 -2.04 22.08 29.48
N PRO A 125 -1.73 23.13 28.69
CA PRO A 125 -2.40 23.32 27.41
C PRO A 125 -2.29 22.01 26.63
N PRO A 126 -3.38 21.50 26.02
CA PRO A 126 -3.29 20.29 25.24
C PRO A 126 -2.25 20.56 24.15
N ARG A 127 -1.12 19.86 24.23
CA ARG A 127 -0.16 19.82 23.12
C ARG A 127 -1.01 19.43 21.93
N GLN A 128 -1.24 20.35 20.99
CA GLN A 128 -1.79 20.00 19.69
C GLN A 128 -0.93 18.85 19.20
N GLN A 129 -1.49 17.63 19.23
CA GLN A 129 -0.80 16.46 18.71
C GLN A 129 -0.65 16.76 17.22
N ARG A 130 0.55 17.20 16.83
CA ARG A 130 0.92 17.32 15.44
C ARG A 130 0.66 15.94 14.84
N LYS A 131 -0.22 15.86 13.85
CA LYS A 131 -0.51 14.58 13.19
C LYS A 131 0.82 14.06 12.65
N GLU A 132 1.28 12.91 13.13
CA GLU A 132 2.48 12.24 12.64
C GLU A 132 2.11 11.05 11.74
N VAL A 133 3.01 10.71 10.82
CA VAL A 133 2.88 9.48 10.04
C VAL A 133 3.26 8.27 10.90
N ALA A 134 2.81 7.08 10.50
CA ALA A 134 3.21 5.85 11.16
C ALA A 134 4.74 5.71 11.19
N LEU A 135 5.29 5.19 12.30
CA LEU A 135 6.74 5.09 12.51
C LEU A 135 7.47 4.38 11.37
N GLN A 136 6.87 3.30 10.85
CA GLN A 136 7.42 2.56 9.71
C GLN A 136 7.56 3.44 8.45
N VAL A 137 6.60 4.34 8.19
CA VAL A 137 6.66 5.26 7.04
C VAL A 137 7.80 6.26 7.23
N ALA A 138 7.97 6.80 8.44
CA ALA A 138 9.10 7.68 8.76
C ALA A 138 10.44 6.96 8.59
N SER A 139 10.58 5.73 9.09
CA SER A 139 11.80 4.92 8.90
C SER A 139 12.08 4.65 7.42
N THR A 140 11.06 4.30 6.62
CA THR A 140 11.23 4.09 5.18
C THR A 140 11.68 5.36 4.46
N ARG A 141 11.15 6.54 4.85
CA ARG A 141 11.61 7.82 4.30
C ARG A 141 13.08 8.06 4.60
N LEU A 142 13.49 7.91 5.86
CA LEU A 142 14.89 8.08 6.27
C LEU A 142 15.82 7.12 5.53
N LEU A 143 15.40 5.87 5.32
CA LEU A 143 16.17 4.90 4.54
C LEU A 143 16.42 5.38 3.10
N TYR A 144 15.38 5.89 2.43
CA TYR A 144 15.52 6.43 1.07
C TYR A 144 16.35 7.71 1.02
N ILE A 145 16.18 8.61 1.99
CA ILE A 145 16.96 9.86 2.08
C ILE A 145 18.44 9.53 2.32
N ARG A 146 18.75 8.60 3.24
CA ARG A 146 20.11 8.12 3.47
C ARG A 146 20.72 7.53 2.21
N GLY A 147 19.97 6.72 1.47
CA GLY A 147 20.42 6.16 0.19
C GLY A 147 20.73 7.23 -0.87
N TYR A 148 19.91 8.28 -0.93
CA TYR A 148 20.13 9.43 -1.81
C TYR A 148 21.37 10.24 -1.41
N LEU A 149 21.53 10.54 -0.11
CA LEU A 149 22.72 11.22 0.42
C LEU A 149 24.00 10.43 0.16
N ALA A 150 23.96 9.10 0.33
CA ALA A 150 25.09 8.24 0.02
C ALA A 150 25.49 8.33 -1.45
N TRP A 151 24.50 8.32 -2.35
CA TRP A 151 24.75 8.48 -3.78
C TRP A 151 25.35 9.85 -4.12
N LEU A 152 24.84 10.95 -3.53
CA LEU A 152 25.43 12.29 -3.70
C LEU A 152 26.88 12.35 -3.21
N ALA A 153 27.14 11.74 -2.04
CA ALA A 153 28.48 11.71 -1.46
C ALA A 153 29.45 10.88 -2.31
N ASP A 154 28.99 9.74 -2.84
CA ASP A 154 29.78 8.89 -3.73
C ASP A 154 30.10 9.60 -5.06
N ASP A 155 29.13 10.29 -5.66
CA ASP A 155 29.35 11.13 -6.85
C ASP A 155 30.42 12.17 -6.59
N ARG A 156 30.31 12.94 -5.49
CA ARG A 156 31.31 13.94 -5.12
C ARG A 156 32.69 13.32 -4.90
N ARG A 157 32.78 12.20 -4.18
CA ARG A 157 34.04 11.50 -3.88
C ARG A 157 34.71 10.96 -5.15
N SER A 158 33.94 10.62 -6.17
CA SER A 158 34.45 10.09 -7.44
C SER A 158 35.11 11.16 -8.34
N LYS A 159 34.90 12.45 -8.06
CA LYS A 159 35.50 13.54 -8.85
C LYS A 159 37.03 13.58 -8.67
N HIS A 160 37.74 13.84 -9.76
CA HIS A 160 39.19 14.01 -9.76
C HIS A 160 39.61 15.35 -9.13
N GLY A 161 40.86 15.46 -8.69
CA GLY A 161 41.44 16.72 -8.20
C GLY A 161 41.10 17.10 -6.75
N LEU A 162 40.53 16.18 -5.96
CA LEU A 162 40.24 16.41 -4.54
C LEU A 162 41.51 16.24 -3.68
N SER A 163 41.76 17.19 -2.78
CA SER A 163 42.89 17.11 -1.83
C SER A 163 42.68 16.00 -0.79
N ASN A 164 43.76 15.56 -0.14
CA ASN A 164 43.66 14.56 0.93
C ASN A 164 42.92 15.12 2.16
N GLU A 165 43.14 16.39 2.51
CA GLU A 165 42.45 17.08 3.61
C GLU A 165 40.94 17.12 3.36
N PHE A 166 40.53 17.42 2.12
CA PHE A 166 39.14 17.36 1.72
C PHE A 166 38.56 15.95 1.93
N ARG A 167 39.26 14.91 1.45
CA ARG A 167 38.79 13.52 1.52
C ARG A 167 38.59 13.07 2.97
N VAL A 168 39.54 13.38 3.86
CA VAL A 168 39.45 13.02 5.29
C VAL A 168 38.29 13.74 5.97
N ARG A 169 38.18 15.07 5.77
CA ARG A 169 37.08 15.85 6.35
C ARG A 169 35.72 15.35 5.85
N PHE A 170 35.61 15.10 4.55
CA PHE A 170 34.37 14.65 3.94
C PHE A 170 33.97 13.25 4.42
N GLN A 171 34.93 12.33 4.51
CA GLN A 171 34.69 11.00 5.05
C GLN A 171 34.18 11.07 6.51
N SER A 172 34.77 11.93 7.34
CA SER A 172 34.31 12.16 8.71
C SER A 172 32.88 12.71 8.76
N ALA A 173 32.53 13.66 7.88
CA ALA A 173 31.18 14.20 7.78
C ALA A 173 30.14 13.14 7.35
N ILE A 174 30.50 12.26 6.40
CA ILE A 174 29.67 11.12 5.97
C ILE A 174 29.41 10.17 7.14
N GLU A 175 30.47 9.76 7.84
CA GLU A 175 30.36 8.84 8.97
C GLU A 175 29.51 9.40 10.10
N MET A 176 29.70 10.67 10.46
CA MET A 176 28.90 11.35 11.48
C MET A 176 27.42 11.37 11.08
N THR A 177 27.12 11.81 9.86
CA THR A 177 25.74 11.95 9.36
C THR A 177 25.04 10.59 9.32
N PHE A 178 25.69 9.56 8.78
CA PHE A 178 25.08 8.25 8.59
C PHE A 178 24.94 7.49 9.89
N LYS A 179 25.92 7.59 10.81
CA LYS A 179 25.78 7.05 12.16
C LYS A 179 24.59 7.67 12.90
N ALA A 180 24.39 8.98 12.77
CA ALA A 180 23.25 9.67 13.38
C ALA A 180 21.92 9.18 12.79
N LEU A 181 21.80 9.08 11.45
CA LEU A 181 20.62 8.54 10.77
C LEU A 181 20.34 7.08 11.16
N ASP A 182 21.36 6.22 11.12
CA ASP A 182 21.25 4.79 11.40
C ASP A 182 20.80 4.52 12.83
N SER A 183 21.30 5.28 13.81
CA SER A 183 20.90 5.14 15.22
C SER A 183 19.42 5.44 15.48
N ARG A 184 18.75 6.16 14.56
CA ARG A 184 17.35 6.63 14.72
C ARG A 184 16.38 5.95 13.77
N MET A 185 16.89 5.32 12.71
CA MET A 185 16.14 4.35 11.94
C MET A 185 15.96 3.11 12.81
N ARG A 186 14.80 2.98 13.46
CA ARG A 186 14.39 1.69 14.01
C ARG A 186 14.20 0.74 12.82
N VAL A 187 15.24 -0.04 12.49
CA VAL A 187 15.09 -1.23 11.68
C VAL A 187 14.22 -2.15 12.54
N SER A 188 12.92 -2.13 12.30
CA SER A 188 11.96 -2.96 13.01
C SER A 188 12.21 -4.42 12.63
N PHE A 189 13.19 -5.03 13.29
CA PHE A 189 13.29 -6.48 13.44
C PHE A 189 12.44 -6.98 14.60
N VAL A 190 11.89 -6.08 15.42
CA VAL A 190 10.93 -6.43 16.46
C VAL A 190 9.53 -6.36 15.89
N ALA A 191 9.09 -7.51 15.38
CA ALA A 191 7.69 -7.90 15.34
C ALA A 191 7.15 -7.94 16.78
N GLY A 192 6.73 -6.78 17.28
CA GLY A 192 6.17 -6.62 18.61
C GLY A 192 4.72 -6.16 18.51
N SER A 193 3.81 -7.04 18.94
CA SER A 193 2.50 -6.70 19.53
C SER A 193 1.54 -5.79 18.76
N GLY A 194 1.62 -5.73 17.43
CA GLY A 194 0.44 -5.38 16.63
C GLY A 194 -0.51 -6.57 16.66
N VAL A 195 -1.77 -6.39 17.08
CA VAL A 195 -2.84 -7.36 16.84
C VAL A 195 -2.77 -7.72 15.35
N GLU A 196 -2.26 -8.91 15.04
CA GLU A 196 -2.16 -9.37 13.66
C GLU A 196 -3.58 -9.39 13.11
N ARG A 197 -3.80 -8.68 12.00
CA ARG A 197 -5.14 -8.38 11.49
C ARG A 197 -5.82 -9.68 11.03
N GLU A 198 -6.58 -10.28 11.94
CA GLU A 198 -8.00 -10.63 11.79
C GLU A 198 -8.55 -10.58 10.36
N GLY A 199 -8.82 -11.69 9.66
CA GLY A 199 -9.75 -11.66 8.53
C GLY A 199 -11.17 -11.32 8.99
N LEU A 200 -12.12 -11.21 8.06
CA LEU A 200 -13.53 -11.05 8.41
C LEU A 200 -14.06 -12.32 9.10
N SER A 201 -14.97 -12.14 10.05
CA SER A 201 -15.76 -13.26 10.60
C SER A 201 -16.72 -13.81 9.54
N ASP A 202 -17.20 -15.04 9.73
CA ASP A 202 -18.16 -15.64 8.79
C ASP A 202 -19.45 -14.80 8.69
N SER A 203 -19.94 -14.22 9.79
CA SER A 203 -21.07 -13.29 9.79
C SER A 203 -20.81 -12.01 8.99
N GLN A 204 -19.61 -11.43 9.12
CA GLN A 204 -19.22 -10.24 8.34
C GLN A 204 -19.05 -10.56 6.85
N VAL A 205 -18.58 -11.77 6.52
CA VAL A 205 -18.53 -12.23 5.12
C VAL A 205 -19.94 -12.35 4.54
N GLN A 206 -20.87 -12.96 5.28
CA GLN A 206 -22.26 -13.07 4.82
C GLN A 206 -22.90 -11.69 4.64
N GLU A 207 -22.70 -10.78 5.61
CA GLU A 207 -23.22 -9.42 5.51
C GLU A 207 -22.62 -8.67 4.30
N LEU A 208 -21.32 -8.78 4.08
CA LEU A 208 -20.65 -8.18 2.92
C LEU A 208 -21.23 -8.71 1.61
N LEU A 209 -21.47 -10.01 1.49
CA LEU A 209 -22.06 -10.62 0.30
C LEU A 209 -23.52 -10.17 0.11
N ARG A 210 -24.29 -10.07 1.21
CA ARG A 210 -25.69 -9.62 1.20
C ARG A 210 -25.81 -8.17 0.74
N VAL A 211 -25.09 -7.22 1.34
CA VAL A 211 -25.20 -5.80 0.99
C VAL A 211 -24.62 -5.46 -0.38
N THR A 212 -23.67 -6.26 -0.86
CA THR A 212 -23.12 -6.08 -2.22
C THR A 212 -23.98 -6.74 -3.29
N ASP A 213 -24.95 -7.59 -2.92
CA ASP A 213 -25.83 -8.26 -3.87
C ASP A 213 -26.58 -7.23 -4.76
N PRO A 214 -26.59 -7.41 -6.10
CA PRO A 214 -27.26 -6.48 -7.01
C PRO A 214 -28.79 -6.43 -6.92
N SER A 215 -29.43 -7.32 -6.15
CA SER A 215 -30.87 -7.30 -5.88
C SER A 215 -31.21 -6.71 -4.50
N CYS A 216 -30.26 -6.71 -3.56
CA CYS A 216 -30.46 -6.26 -2.18
C CYS A 216 -30.86 -4.79 -2.06
N ALA A 217 -31.95 -4.51 -1.35
CA ALA A 217 -32.45 -3.14 -1.14
C ALA A 217 -31.45 -2.24 -0.39
N ASP A 218 -30.65 -2.82 0.51
CA ASP A 218 -29.63 -2.10 1.30
C ASP A 218 -28.34 -1.82 0.52
N ASN A 219 -28.28 -2.21 -0.76
CA ASN A 219 -27.11 -1.96 -1.58
C ASN A 219 -26.88 -0.45 -1.75
N PRO A 220 -25.71 0.09 -1.36
CA PRO A 220 -25.50 1.53 -1.27
C PRO A 220 -25.41 2.22 -2.65
N TRP A 221 -25.34 1.46 -3.74
CA TRP A 221 -25.26 2.02 -5.09
C TRP A 221 -26.59 1.90 -5.83
N ARG A 222 -27.03 3.02 -6.40
CA ARG A 222 -28.28 3.08 -7.18
C ARG A 222 -28.12 2.64 -8.63
N ASP A 223 -26.96 2.93 -9.23
CA ASP A 223 -26.68 2.62 -10.63
C ASP A 223 -26.52 1.10 -10.85
N LYS A 224 -27.29 0.55 -11.79
CA LYS A 224 -27.32 -0.91 -12.08
C LYS A 224 -25.93 -1.44 -12.41
N HIS A 225 -25.19 -0.78 -13.31
CA HIS A 225 -23.84 -1.20 -13.66
C HIS A 225 -22.90 -1.21 -12.44
N THR A 226 -22.96 -0.17 -11.60
CA THR A 226 -22.17 -0.07 -10.37
C THR A 226 -22.46 -1.21 -9.40
N ARG A 227 -23.73 -1.58 -9.20
CA ARG A 227 -24.11 -2.68 -8.32
C ARG A 227 -23.47 -4.00 -8.77
N HIS A 228 -23.67 -4.38 -10.03
CA HIS A 228 -23.10 -5.63 -10.57
C HIS A 228 -21.57 -5.62 -10.60
N ARG A 229 -20.94 -4.51 -11.02
CA ARG A 229 -19.48 -4.37 -11.01
C ARG A 229 -18.90 -4.55 -9.61
N ASN A 230 -19.47 -3.87 -8.62
CA ASN A 230 -18.94 -3.89 -7.26
C ASN A 230 -19.18 -5.24 -6.58
N ALA A 231 -20.35 -5.85 -6.78
CA ALA A 231 -20.63 -7.22 -6.34
C ALA A 231 -19.58 -8.20 -6.89
N LEU A 232 -19.34 -8.16 -8.20
CA LEU A 232 -18.36 -9.02 -8.85
C LEU A 232 -16.94 -8.76 -8.33
N LEU A 233 -16.54 -7.49 -8.19
CA LEU A 233 -15.21 -7.13 -7.67
C LEU A 233 -14.99 -7.68 -6.26
N VAL A 234 -15.97 -7.53 -5.37
CA VAL A 234 -15.91 -8.06 -4.00
C VAL A 234 -15.82 -9.58 -4.01
N ARG A 235 -16.65 -10.26 -4.82
CA ARG A 235 -16.61 -11.72 -4.95
C ARG A 235 -15.29 -12.21 -5.52
N TRP A 236 -14.71 -11.55 -6.51
CA TRP A 236 -13.39 -11.87 -7.05
C TRP A 236 -12.29 -11.73 -5.99
N LEU A 237 -12.28 -10.61 -5.24
CA LEU A 237 -11.28 -10.39 -4.19
C LEU A 237 -11.41 -11.42 -3.05
N LEU A 238 -12.64 -11.76 -2.66
CA LEU A 238 -12.92 -12.70 -1.58
C LEU A 238 -12.63 -14.15 -1.97
N ASN A 239 -13.06 -14.61 -3.15
CA ASN A 239 -12.96 -16.02 -3.56
C ASN A 239 -11.59 -16.40 -4.12
N LEU A 240 -10.90 -15.45 -4.77
CA LEU A 240 -9.62 -15.70 -5.43
C LEU A 240 -8.43 -15.12 -4.63
N GLY A 241 -8.70 -14.42 -3.53
CA GLY A 241 -7.68 -13.81 -2.68
C GLY A 241 -6.82 -12.76 -3.39
N LEU A 242 -7.29 -12.18 -4.49
CA LEU A 242 -6.49 -11.27 -5.34
C LEU A 242 -6.05 -10.01 -4.60
N ARG A 243 -4.87 -9.48 -4.93
CA ARG A 243 -4.58 -8.07 -4.63
C ARG A 243 -5.45 -7.19 -5.53
N ILE A 244 -5.80 -6.00 -5.05
CA ILE A 244 -6.61 -5.06 -5.85
C ILE A 244 -5.97 -4.75 -7.22
N GLY A 245 -4.64 -4.64 -7.27
CA GLY A 245 -3.92 -4.44 -8.52
C GLY A 245 -4.04 -5.61 -9.50
N GLU A 246 -4.09 -6.85 -8.99
CA GLU A 246 -4.30 -8.05 -9.81
C GLU A 246 -5.71 -8.03 -10.40
N ALA A 247 -6.74 -7.83 -9.58
CA ALA A 247 -8.14 -7.78 -10.03
C ALA A 247 -8.38 -6.70 -11.11
N LEU A 248 -7.80 -5.51 -10.92
CA LEU A 248 -7.95 -4.40 -11.88
C LEU A 248 -7.05 -4.53 -13.13
N GLY A 249 -6.12 -5.48 -13.13
CA GLY A 249 -5.24 -5.80 -14.26
C GLY A 249 -5.79 -6.89 -15.18
N VAL A 250 -6.81 -7.64 -14.74
CA VAL A 250 -7.44 -8.71 -15.53
C VAL A 250 -8.16 -8.15 -16.74
N ARG A 251 -7.96 -8.78 -17.89
CA ARG A 251 -8.69 -8.54 -19.14
C ARG A 251 -9.70 -9.65 -19.38
N SER A 252 -10.76 -9.37 -20.14
CA SER A 252 -11.74 -10.39 -20.53
C SER A 252 -11.10 -11.55 -21.32
N SER A 253 -10.02 -11.28 -22.06
CA SER A 253 -9.23 -12.29 -22.78
C SER A 253 -8.44 -13.23 -21.87
N ASP A 254 -8.27 -12.88 -20.60
CA ASP A 254 -7.50 -13.69 -19.64
C ASP A 254 -8.36 -14.80 -19.01
N ILE A 255 -9.65 -14.86 -19.38
CA ILE A 255 -10.65 -15.74 -18.80
C ILE A 255 -11.01 -16.79 -19.85
N ASP A 256 -10.66 -18.04 -19.59
CA ASP A 256 -11.14 -19.18 -20.37
C ASP A 256 -12.47 -19.65 -19.78
N SER A 257 -13.58 -19.28 -20.41
CA SER A 257 -14.92 -19.67 -19.95
C SER A 257 -15.22 -21.15 -20.12
N ARG A 258 -14.50 -21.87 -20.98
CA ARG A 258 -14.70 -23.31 -21.18
C ARG A 258 -14.01 -24.09 -20.08
N LEU A 259 -12.78 -23.70 -19.72
CA LEU A 259 -12.03 -24.32 -18.64
C LEU A 259 -12.44 -23.80 -17.25
N GLY A 260 -13.10 -22.64 -17.19
CA GLY A 260 -13.41 -21.97 -15.93
C GLY A 260 -12.17 -21.41 -15.27
N GLU A 261 -11.23 -20.90 -16.05
CA GLU A 261 -9.92 -20.45 -15.57
C GLU A 261 -9.75 -18.94 -15.80
N VAL A 262 -8.99 -18.30 -14.91
CA VAL A 262 -8.48 -16.94 -15.13
C VAL A 262 -6.97 -16.91 -14.94
N THR A 263 -6.27 -16.33 -15.91
CA THR A 263 -4.83 -16.12 -15.83
C THR A 263 -4.51 -14.73 -15.26
N ILE A 264 -3.83 -14.69 -14.12
CA ILE A 264 -3.35 -13.45 -13.53
C ILE A 264 -1.96 -13.15 -14.13
N HIS A 265 -1.88 -12.11 -14.97
CA HIS A 265 -0.63 -11.70 -15.60
C HIS A 265 0.08 -10.57 -14.83
N ARG A 266 1.40 -10.48 -15.04
CA ARG A 266 2.21 -9.31 -14.64
C ARG A 266 2.49 -8.47 -15.88
N ARG A 267 1.80 -7.33 -16.00
CA ARG A 267 1.91 -6.39 -17.13
C ARG A 267 2.43 -5.03 -16.66
N ALA A 268 3.64 -4.98 -16.12
CA ALA A 268 4.20 -3.69 -15.70
C ALA A 268 4.51 -2.82 -16.92
N ASP A 269 4.23 -1.52 -16.84
CA ASP A 269 4.49 -0.54 -17.90
C ASP A 269 3.77 -0.86 -19.22
N ASP A 270 2.59 -1.47 -19.12
CA ASP A 270 1.75 -1.86 -20.27
C ASP A 270 1.32 -0.62 -21.08
N PRO A 271 1.67 -0.52 -22.38
CA PRO A 271 1.26 0.59 -23.24
C PRO A 271 -0.25 0.59 -23.51
N GLU A 272 -0.89 -0.58 -23.46
CA GLU A 272 -2.34 -0.72 -23.66
C GLU A 272 -3.15 -0.33 -22.42
N ASP A 273 -2.49 -0.06 -21.28
CA ASP A 273 -3.15 0.47 -20.10
C ASP A 273 -3.19 2.00 -20.16
N PRO A 274 -4.35 2.64 -20.38
CA PRO A 274 -4.43 4.10 -20.46
C PRO A 274 -4.31 4.80 -19.10
N ARG A 275 -4.24 4.05 -17.98
CA ARG A 275 -4.19 4.62 -16.65
C ARG A 275 -2.77 5.11 -16.36
N ARG A 276 -2.65 6.40 -16.05
CA ARG A 276 -1.40 7.02 -15.58
C ARG A 276 -0.84 6.32 -14.33
N ASN A 277 -1.71 6.01 -13.39
CA ASN A 277 -1.41 5.20 -12.22
C ASN A 277 -1.90 3.77 -12.48
N GLN A 278 -1.08 3.00 -13.19
CA GLN A 278 -1.40 1.61 -13.50
C GLN A 278 -1.48 0.76 -12.22
N PRO A 279 -2.52 -0.07 -12.04
CA PRO A 279 -2.55 -1.08 -10.99
C PRO A 279 -1.43 -2.10 -11.21
N GLN A 280 -0.54 -2.24 -10.22
CA GLN A 280 0.63 -3.11 -10.33
C GLN A 280 0.36 -4.49 -9.73
N THR A 281 0.69 -5.53 -10.47
CA THR A 281 0.72 -6.91 -9.99
C THR A 281 2.06 -7.19 -9.30
N LYS A 282 2.04 -7.25 -7.96
CA LYS A 282 3.24 -7.56 -7.16
C LYS A 282 3.59 -9.05 -7.15
N THR A 283 2.70 -9.90 -7.65
CA THR A 283 2.83 -11.36 -7.62
C THR A 283 3.36 -11.92 -8.92
N ARG A 284 3.82 -13.18 -8.84
CA ARG A 284 4.04 -14.01 -10.01
C ARG A 284 2.73 -14.27 -10.75
N ALA A 285 2.86 -14.49 -12.06
CA ALA A 285 1.74 -14.91 -12.88
C ALA A 285 1.29 -16.32 -12.49
N ARG A 286 -0.01 -16.58 -12.59
CA ARG A 286 -0.62 -17.86 -12.19
C ARG A 286 -2.00 -18.02 -12.82
N VAL A 287 -2.45 -19.26 -12.91
CA VAL A 287 -3.82 -19.60 -13.30
C VAL A 287 -4.61 -19.88 -12.03
N LEU A 288 -5.84 -19.35 -11.96
CA LEU A 288 -6.77 -19.59 -10.87
C LEU A 288 -8.08 -20.15 -11.42
N GLN A 289 -8.66 -21.09 -10.67
CA GLN A 289 -9.94 -21.69 -11.01
C GLN A 289 -11.09 -20.77 -10.57
N LEU A 290 -12.07 -20.61 -11.46
CA LEU A 290 -13.34 -19.93 -11.21
C LEU A 290 -14.41 -20.99 -10.99
N GLN A 291 -15.00 -20.98 -9.80
CA GLN A 291 -16.18 -21.81 -9.55
C GLN A 291 -17.34 -21.37 -10.47
N LYS A 292 -18.20 -22.32 -10.85
CA LYS A 292 -19.28 -22.15 -11.84
C LYS A 292 -20.16 -20.91 -11.64
N ASP A 293 -20.56 -20.59 -10.41
CA ASP A 293 -21.37 -19.40 -10.10
C ASP A 293 -20.56 -18.11 -10.30
N LEU A 294 -19.30 -18.07 -9.82
CA LEU A 294 -18.42 -16.92 -10.04
C LEU A 294 -18.15 -16.68 -11.53
N LEU A 295 -17.95 -17.74 -12.31
CA LEU A 295 -17.80 -17.65 -13.76
C LEU A 295 -19.07 -17.14 -14.44
N THR A 296 -20.24 -17.65 -14.03
CA THR A 296 -21.54 -17.21 -14.55
C THR A 296 -21.76 -15.72 -14.30
N GLN A 297 -21.52 -15.25 -13.07
CA GLN A 297 -21.62 -13.82 -12.72
C GLN A 297 -20.60 -12.96 -13.46
N THR A 298 -19.40 -13.49 -13.71
CA THR A 298 -18.37 -12.83 -14.52
C THR A 298 -18.86 -12.64 -15.95
N ASN A 299 -19.39 -13.70 -16.56
CA ASN A 299 -19.89 -13.67 -17.93
C ASN A 299 -21.11 -12.76 -18.07
N ALA A 300 -22.07 -12.83 -17.13
CA ALA A 300 -23.21 -11.91 -17.09
C ALA A 300 -22.75 -10.45 -16.98
N TYR A 301 -21.76 -10.15 -16.14
CA TYR A 301 -21.21 -8.80 -16.08
C TYR A 301 -20.54 -8.37 -17.39
N ILE A 302 -19.79 -9.24 -18.07
CA ILE A 302 -19.17 -8.93 -19.36
C ILE A 302 -20.23 -8.64 -20.43
N LEU A 303 -21.23 -9.52 -20.54
CA LEU A 303 -22.22 -9.51 -21.62
C LEU A 303 -23.37 -8.53 -21.41
N ASP A 304 -23.84 -8.36 -20.17
CA ASP A 304 -25.10 -7.64 -19.90
C ASP A 304 -24.89 -6.26 -19.26
N HIS A 305 -23.69 -5.98 -18.75
CA HIS A 305 -23.41 -4.73 -18.02
C HIS A 305 -22.25 -3.98 -18.63
N ARG A 306 -21.07 -4.61 -18.70
CA ARG A 306 -19.85 -3.99 -19.23
C ARG A 306 -20.03 -3.62 -20.70
N SER A 307 -20.60 -4.50 -21.52
CA SER A 307 -20.82 -4.32 -22.96
C SER A 307 -21.68 -3.09 -23.30
N GLY A 308 -22.58 -2.69 -22.38
CA GLY A 308 -23.46 -1.52 -22.52
C GLY A 308 -22.73 -0.18 -22.42
N LEU A 309 -21.47 -0.17 -21.98
CA LEU A 309 -20.65 1.05 -21.90
C LEU A 309 -19.84 1.23 -23.20
N PRO A 310 -20.09 2.27 -24.02
CA PRO A 310 -19.40 2.42 -25.31
C PRO A 310 -17.86 2.40 -25.22
N LYS A 311 -17.30 3.06 -24.20
CA LYS A 311 -15.85 3.14 -23.98
C LYS A 311 -15.23 1.88 -23.37
N SER A 312 -16.01 0.93 -22.86
CA SER A 312 -15.45 -0.35 -22.38
C SER A 312 -15.06 -1.27 -23.54
N LYS A 313 -15.63 -1.05 -24.73
CA LYS A 313 -15.35 -1.81 -25.96
C LYS A 313 -13.98 -1.47 -26.55
N THR A 314 -13.39 -0.34 -26.15
CA THR A 314 -12.08 0.10 -26.65
C THR A 314 -10.90 -0.47 -25.86
N HIS A 315 -11.14 -1.34 -24.87
CA HIS A 315 -10.09 -1.94 -24.07
C HIS A 315 -10.47 -3.31 -23.53
N GLY A 316 -9.47 -4.13 -23.20
CA GLY A 316 -9.69 -5.49 -22.68
C GLY A 316 -10.02 -5.58 -21.18
N PHE A 317 -9.76 -4.55 -20.36
CA PHE A 317 -9.88 -4.64 -18.89
C PHE A 317 -11.28 -5.03 -18.41
N LEU A 318 -11.37 -6.02 -17.52
CA LEU A 318 -12.63 -6.56 -17.01
C LEU A 318 -13.47 -5.49 -16.30
N PHE A 319 -12.92 -4.85 -15.27
CA PHE A 319 -13.65 -3.85 -14.49
C PHE A 319 -13.59 -2.46 -15.15
N ALA A 320 -14.77 -1.90 -15.45
CA ALA A 320 -14.92 -0.58 -16.09
C ALA A 320 -15.67 0.41 -15.18
N ALA A 321 -15.37 1.69 -15.30
CA ALA A 321 -16.08 2.75 -14.58
C ALA A 321 -17.44 3.04 -15.22
N SER A 322 -18.53 3.02 -14.43
CA SER A 322 -19.90 3.06 -14.97
C SER A 322 -20.20 4.29 -15.84
N ARG A 323 -19.70 5.47 -15.48
CA ARG A 323 -19.99 6.71 -16.23
C ARG A 323 -19.12 6.89 -17.47
N SER A 324 -17.83 6.53 -17.38
CA SER A 324 -16.86 6.84 -18.41
C SER A 324 -16.53 5.66 -19.32
N GLY A 325 -16.90 4.44 -18.94
CA GLY A 325 -16.52 3.19 -19.60
C GLY A 325 -15.01 2.89 -19.59
N LYS A 326 -14.18 3.76 -19.00
CA LYS A 326 -12.72 3.59 -18.92
C LYS A 326 -12.35 2.48 -17.91
N PRO A 327 -11.12 1.93 -17.96
CA PRO A 327 -10.66 0.94 -16.99
C PRO A 327 -10.79 1.48 -15.56
N LEU A 328 -11.32 0.66 -14.65
CA LEU A 328 -11.51 1.05 -13.26
C LEU A 328 -10.14 1.34 -12.60
N THR A 329 -10.05 2.46 -11.90
CA THR A 329 -8.81 2.89 -11.23
C THR A 329 -8.71 2.29 -9.83
N VAL A 330 -7.50 2.21 -9.27
CA VAL A 330 -7.29 1.78 -7.88
C VAL A 330 -8.10 2.64 -6.91
N ALA A 331 -8.04 3.97 -7.06
CA ALA A 331 -8.80 4.89 -6.22
C ALA A 331 -10.32 4.67 -6.31
N ALA A 332 -10.86 4.43 -7.51
CA ALA A 332 -12.28 4.14 -7.66
C ALA A 332 -12.67 2.79 -7.03
N ALA A 333 -11.79 1.79 -7.10
CA ALA A 333 -12.00 0.50 -6.46
C ALA A 333 -11.89 0.59 -4.93
N GLU A 334 -10.94 1.37 -4.39
CA GLU A 334 -10.84 1.66 -2.95
C GLU A 334 -12.06 2.43 -2.43
N LYS A 335 -12.62 3.32 -3.27
CA LYS A 335 -13.85 4.06 -2.95
C LYS A 335 -15.04 3.13 -2.72
N VAL A 336 -15.09 1.95 -3.36
CA VAL A 336 -16.11 0.93 -3.10
C VAL A 336 -16.13 0.55 -1.63
N PHE A 337 -14.95 0.30 -1.06
CA PHE A 337 -14.81 -0.09 0.34
C PHE A 337 -15.06 1.07 1.31
N GLU A 338 -14.69 2.30 0.93
CA GLU A 338 -15.10 3.49 1.71
C GLU A 338 -16.61 3.60 1.81
N VAL A 339 -17.33 3.46 0.69
CA VAL A 339 -18.79 3.54 0.68
C VAL A 339 -19.41 2.43 1.53
N LEU A 340 -18.91 1.19 1.44
CA LEU A 340 -19.39 0.08 2.27
C LEU A 340 -19.22 0.36 3.76
N ARG A 341 -18.06 0.88 4.18
CA ARG A 341 -17.82 1.23 5.60
C ARG A 341 -18.73 2.35 6.10
N THR A 342 -19.11 3.28 5.23
CA THR A 342 -19.98 4.40 5.61
C THR A 342 -21.45 3.99 5.63
N ALA A 343 -21.88 3.18 4.67
CA ALA A 343 -23.29 2.83 4.49
C ALA A 343 -23.75 1.60 5.29
N CYS A 344 -22.83 0.71 5.66
CA CYS A 344 -23.16 -0.56 6.33
C CYS A 344 -22.42 -0.66 7.68
N PRO A 345 -23.07 -0.27 8.80
CA PRO A 345 -22.45 -0.23 10.13
C PRO A 345 -21.93 -1.58 10.65
N ASP A 346 -22.55 -2.68 10.22
CA ASP A 346 -22.18 -4.05 10.61
C ASP A 346 -20.87 -4.53 9.97
N LEU A 347 -20.38 -3.81 8.96
CA LEU A 347 -19.07 -4.06 8.36
C LEU A 347 -17.96 -3.37 9.16
N PRO A 348 -16.78 -4.00 9.28
CA PRO A 348 -15.74 -3.47 10.14
C PRO A 348 -15.11 -2.18 9.57
N LYS A 349 -14.74 -1.26 10.46
CA LYS A 349 -14.15 0.04 10.11
C LYS A 349 -12.82 -0.05 9.35
N ASN A 350 -12.14 -1.19 9.38
CA ASN A 350 -10.91 -1.46 8.64
C ASN A 350 -11.13 -2.27 7.34
N LEU A 351 -12.38 -2.49 6.92
CA LEU A 351 -12.72 -3.20 5.70
C LEU A 351 -11.97 -2.62 4.51
N SER A 352 -11.24 -3.46 3.79
CA SER A 352 -10.41 -3.06 2.65
C SER A 352 -10.19 -4.25 1.72
N PRO A 353 -9.74 -4.04 0.47
CA PRO A 353 -9.35 -5.15 -0.40
C PRO A 353 -8.32 -6.08 0.25
N HIS A 354 -7.39 -5.51 1.03
CA HIS A 354 -6.36 -6.29 1.70
C HIS A 354 -6.93 -7.17 2.83
N LEU A 355 -7.98 -6.70 3.53
CA LEU A 355 -8.69 -7.49 4.53
C LEU A 355 -9.38 -8.71 3.92
N LEU A 356 -9.95 -8.57 2.72
CA LEU A 356 -10.52 -9.72 2.00
C LEU A 356 -9.45 -10.77 1.65
N ARG A 357 -8.25 -10.32 1.29
CA ARG A 357 -7.11 -11.23 1.09
C ARG A 357 -6.69 -11.94 2.39
N HIS A 358 -6.74 -11.28 3.54
CA HIS A 358 -6.51 -11.95 4.83
C HIS A 358 -7.60 -12.99 5.10
N THR A 359 -8.86 -12.62 4.88
CA THR A 359 -10.03 -13.50 5.02
C THR A 359 -9.88 -14.76 4.17
N TRP A 360 -9.47 -14.62 2.90
CA TRP A 360 -9.20 -15.77 2.02
C TRP A 360 -8.12 -16.69 2.58
N ASN A 361 -7.01 -16.15 3.13
CA ASN A 361 -5.96 -17.00 3.71
C ASN A 361 -6.45 -17.74 4.95
N ASP A 362 -7.26 -17.09 5.78
CA ASP A 362 -7.82 -17.71 6.99
C ASP A 362 -8.79 -18.84 6.61
N MET A 363 -9.64 -18.63 5.60
CA MET A 363 -10.49 -19.67 5.02
C MET A 363 -9.67 -20.82 4.42
N PHE A 364 -8.59 -20.50 3.70
CA PHE A 364 -7.70 -21.50 3.11
C PHE A 364 -7.03 -22.36 4.18
N SER A 365 -6.51 -21.77 5.26
CA SER A 365 -5.93 -22.53 6.39
C SER A 365 -6.95 -23.49 7.02
N ARG A 366 -8.19 -23.02 7.24
CA ARG A 366 -9.29 -23.86 7.76
C ARG A 366 -9.56 -25.03 6.81
N GLN A 367 -9.57 -24.79 5.50
CA GLN A 367 -9.79 -25.85 4.51
C GLN A 367 -8.64 -26.88 4.49
N MET A 368 -7.40 -26.44 4.62
CA MET A 368 -6.23 -27.33 4.66
C MET A 368 -6.23 -28.20 5.93
N ASP A 369 -6.69 -27.66 7.06
CA ASP A 369 -6.88 -28.44 8.28
C ASP A 369 -7.91 -29.56 8.09
N VAL A 370 -9.08 -29.23 7.54
CA VAL A 370 -10.16 -30.20 7.29
C VAL A 370 -9.68 -31.29 6.33
N ALA A 371 -8.87 -30.93 5.33
CA ALA A 371 -8.27 -31.86 4.39
C ALA A 371 -7.06 -32.63 4.96
N GLY A 372 -6.61 -32.33 6.18
CA GLY A 372 -5.46 -32.99 6.80
C GLY A 372 -4.11 -32.72 6.11
N VAL A 373 -3.98 -31.60 5.40
CA VAL A 373 -2.77 -31.25 4.62
C VAL A 373 -1.64 -30.82 5.56
N ALA A 374 -0.42 -31.30 5.29
CA ALA A 374 0.74 -30.94 6.10
C ALA A 374 1.14 -29.45 5.93
N PRO A 375 1.67 -28.77 6.97
CA PRO A 375 2.00 -27.34 6.90
C PRO A 375 2.97 -26.95 5.76
N ALA A 376 3.91 -27.83 5.42
CA ALA A 376 4.85 -27.60 4.33
C ALA A 376 4.17 -27.63 2.95
N GLU A 377 3.16 -28.47 2.76
CA GLU A 377 2.38 -28.56 1.53
C GLU A 377 1.39 -27.41 1.43
N GLU A 378 0.71 -27.08 2.52
CA GLU A 378 -0.13 -25.88 2.64
C GLU A 378 0.66 -24.63 2.22
N GLN A 379 1.90 -24.48 2.69
CA GLN A 379 2.77 -23.36 2.32
C GLN A 379 3.04 -23.31 0.80
N LYS A 380 3.27 -24.46 0.16
CA LYS A 380 3.48 -24.54 -1.30
C LYS A 380 2.21 -24.16 -2.06
N TYR A 381 1.06 -24.75 -1.71
CA TYR A 381 -0.22 -24.47 -2.35
C TYR A 381 -0.63 -23.01 -2.18
N ARG A 382 -0.53 -22.48 -0.97
CA ARG A 382 -0.78 -21.07 -0.67
C ARG A 382 0.14 -20.17 -1.49
N SER A 383 1.43 -20.45 -1.53
CA SER A 383 2.40 -19.63 -2.27
C SER A 383 2.08 -19.57 -3.76
N TYR A 384 1.69 -20.71 -4.37
CA TYR A 384 1.22 -20.76 -5.75
C TYR A 384 -0.04 -19.90 -5.95
N LEU A 385 -1.11 -20.18 -5.20
CA LEU A 385 -2.40 -19.48 -5.32
C LEU A 385 -2.31 -17.98 -5.03
N MET A 386 -1.35 -17.60 -4.19
CA MET A 386 -1.09 -16.21 -3.83
C MET A 386 -0.04 -15.51 -4.68
N GLY A 387 0.55 -16.24 -5.63
CA GLY A 387 1.60 -15.78 -6.54
C GLY A 387 2.83 -15.24 -5.80
N TRP A 388 3.16 -15.83 -4.66
CA TRP A 388 4.36 -15.51 -3.90
C TRP A 388 5.58 -16.27 -4.43
N SER A 389 6.78 -15.75 -4.12
CA SER A 389 7.99 -16.52 -4.38
C SER A 389 8.00 -17.74 -3.46
N PRO A 390 8.37 -18.94 -3.96
CA PRO A 390 8.56 -20.12 -3.12
C PRO A 390 9.52 -19.89 -1.94
N THR A 391 10.45 -18.96 -2.12
CA THR A 391 11.47 -18.56 -1.14
C THR A 391 11.03 -17.42 -0.21
N SER A 392 9.80 -16.91 -0.33
CA SER A 392 9.35 -15.79 0.52
C SER A 392 8.69 -16.26 1.82
N ASP A 393 8.99 -15.56 2.91
CA ASP A 393 8.40 -15.83 4.23
C ASP A 393 6.93 -15.37 4.37
N HIS A 394 6.32 -14.87 3.29
CA HIS A 394 4.95 -14.39 3.30
C HIS A 394 3.95 -15.47 3.71
N ALA A 395 4.15 -16.71 3.26
CA ALA A 395 3.28 -17.82 3.64
C ALA A 395 3.43 -18.17 5.13
N ALA A 396 4.66 -18.12 5.66
CA ALA A 396 4.94 -18.41 7.05
C ALA A 396 4.26 -17.42 8.03
N VAL A 397 3.99 -16.18 7.62
CA VAL A 397 3.20 -15.22 8.41
C VAL A 397 1.79 -15.76 8.67
N TYR A 398 1.11 -16.26 7.64
CA TYR A 398 -0.26 -16.78 7.78
C TYR A 398 -0.29 -18.10 8.53
N THR A 399 0.69 -18.97 8.31
CA THR A 399 0.84 -20.22 9.07
C THR A 399 1.04 -19.93 10.56
N ARG A 400 1.91 -18.97 10.92
CA ARG A 400 2.10 -18.56 12.33
C ARG A 400 0.81 -18.04 12.96
N ARG A 401 0.06 -17.20 12.25
CA ARG A 401 -1.23 -16.66 12.72
C ARG A 401 -2.25 -17.78 12.97
N HIS A 402 -2.33 -18.75 12.07
CA HIS A 402 -3.21 -19.91 12.20
C HIS A 402 -2.83 -20.82 13.37
N ILE A 403 -1.53 -21.13 13.52
CA ILE A 403 -1.00 -21.89 14.67
C ILE A 403 -1.36 -21.18 15.98
N ARG A 404 -1.20 -19.86 16.05
CA ARG A 404 -1.55 -19.07 17.23
C ARG A 404 -3.05 -19.16 17.57
N ARG A 405 -3.92 -19.09 16.57
CA ARG A 405 -5.38 -19.27 16.76
C ARG A 405 -5.69 -20.65 17.34
N LYS A 406 -5.14 -21.71 16.76
CA LYS A 406 -5.30 -23.08 17.27
C LYS A 406 -4.77 -23.26 18.70
N ALA A 407 -3.60 -22.69 19.00
CA ALA A 407 -3.04 -22.72 20.34
C ALA A 407 -3.96 -22.01 21.36
N ARG A 408 -4.57 -20.89 20.97
CA ARG A 408 -5.56 -20.18 21.79
C ARG A 408 -6.81 -21.03 22.02
N GLU A 409 -7.37 -21.63 20.98
CA GLU A 409 -8.56 -22.50 21.07
C GLU A 409 -8.31 -23.71 21.98
N ALA A 410 -7.17 -24.38 21.81
CA ALA A 410 -6.77 -25.49 22.67
C ALA A 410 -6.59 -25.03 24.13
N SER A 411 -5.99 -23.86 24.36
CA SER A 411 -5.82 -23.30 25.71
C SER A 411 -7.16 -22.99 26.38
N LEU A 412 -8.11 -22.39 25.66
CA LEU A 412 -9.45 -22.11 26.18
C LEU A 412 -10.23 -23.39 26.48
N ALA A 413 -10.19 -24.38 25.58
CA ALA A 413 -10.84 -25.67 25.80
C ALA A 413 -10.27 -26.43 27.02
N MET A 414 -8.97 -26.29 27.29
CA MET A 414 -8.37 -26.82 28.52
C MET A 414 -8.90 -26.11 29.77
N GLN A 415 -9.02 -24.78 29.74
CA GLN A 415 -9.58 -24.00 30.85
C GLN A 415 -11.04 -24.37 31.13
N GLU A 416 -11.86 -24.51 30.09
CA GLU A 416 -13.26 -24.94 30.22
C GLU A 416 -13.39 -26.32 30.87
N LYS A 417 -12.52 -27.27 30.52
CA LYS A 417 -12.51 -28.60 31.15
C LYS A 417 -12.16 -28.54 32.64
N VAL A 418 -11.21 -27.69 33.02
CA VAL A 418 -10.85 -27.49 34.45
C VAL A 418 -12.03 -26.91 35.21
N LEU A 419 -12.71 -25.90 34.67
CA LEU A 419 -13.89 -25.29 35.28
C LEU A 419 -15.07 -26.26 35.38
N ALA A 420 -15.31 -27.09 34.36
CA ALA A 420 -16.36 -28.10 34.35
C ALA A 420 -16.08 -29.30 35.28
N GLY A 421 -14.80 -29.58 35.56
CA GLY A 421 -14.38 -30.63 36.49
C GLY A 421 -14.49 -30.21 37.96
N GLY A 422 -14.35 -28.91 38.27
CA GLY A 422 -14.46 -28.38 39.64
C GLY A 422 -15.89 -28.27 40.19
N HIS A 423 -16.92 -28.59 39.40
CA HIS A 423 -18.34 -28.55 39.78
C HIS A 423 -18.95 -29.93 40.07
N ARG A 424 -18.16 -31.00 40.18
CA ARG A 424 -18.66 -32.37 40.42
C ARG A 424 -18.33 -32.96 41.79
N ASP A 425 -17.79 -32.15 42.70
CA ASP A 425 -17.52 -32.54 44.08
C ASP A 425 -18.34 -31.65 45.04
N GLU A 426 -19.66 -31.85 45.07
CA GLU A 426 -20.55 -31.52 46.21
C GLU A 426 -21.62 -32.61 46.39
#